data_AF-A0A5S3VZR4-F1
#
_entry.id   AF-A0A5S3VZR4-F1
#
_cell.length_a   1.000
_cell.length_b   1.000
_cell.length_c   1.000
_cell.angle_alpha   90.00
_cell.angle_beta   90.00
_cell.angle_gamma   90.00
#
_symmetry.space_group_name_H-M   'P 1'
#
loop_
_entity.id
_entity.type
_entity.pdbx_description
1 polymer ?
#
loop_
_entity_poly.entity_id
_entity_poly.type
_entity_poly.pdbx_seq_one_letter_code
_entity_poly.pdbx_strand_id
1 'polypeptide(L)'
;MKNRIECSESACKWTGTESEMKQKKDPEFSFAYTYVCPKCGNDTYYELAAPIQCERVDHINQLIKIIASYGRKLFDHKGTIATMEKDAKGKVWFVDEYTRRRIYVAYKGLWKGFNHGGTLRNLVEEFYRYIKTGEQIDIRLIGLKGFRTDGSNIWGYPPKDVVKMRRDALKLPCCKEY
;
A
#
# COMPACT_ATOMS: atom_id res chain seq x y z
N MET A 1 9.18 11.20 -11.37
CA MET A 1 8.49 10.82 -10.12
C MET A 1 8.79 11.89 -9.09
N LYS A 2 7.80 12.40 -8.35
CA LYS A 2 8.03 13.43 -7.33
C LYS A 2 8.65 12.82 -6.07
N ASN A 3 9.62 13.51 -5.47
CA ASN A 3 10.15 13.13 -4.16
C ASN A 3 9.02 13.21 -3.14
N ARG A 4 8.87 12.15 -2.34
CA ARG A 4 7.93 12.15 -1.20
C ARG A 4 8.69 12.45 0.07
N ILE A 5 7.99 13.01 1.02
CA ILE A 5 8.51 13.38 2.33
C ILE A 5 7.67 12.70 3.41
N GLU A 6 8.33 12.28 4.50
CA GLU A 6 7.68 11.83 5.73
C GLU A 6 7.94 12.85 6.84
N CYS A 7 6.89 13.31 7.51
CA CYS A 7 7.00 14.13 8.70
C CYS A 7 7.86 13.40 9.75
N SER A 8 8.89 14.07 10.28
CA SER A 8 9.81 13.47 11.26
C SER A 8 9.14 13.19 12.62
N GLU A 9 8.04 13.88 12.91
CA GLU A 9 7.27 13.70 14.14
C GLU A 9 6.70 12.27 14.22
N SER A 10 7.15 11.54 15.24
CA SER A 10 6.92 10.11 15.44
C SER A 10 5.44 9.74 15.52
N ALA A 11 4.61 10.61 16.12
CA ALA A 11 3.16 10.42 16.23
C ALA A 11 2.45 10.76 14.90
N CYS A 12 2.97 11.71 14.14
CA CYS A 12 2.34 12.18 12.92
C CYS A 12 2.61 11.24 11.75
N LYS A 13 3.89 11.08 11.37
CA LYS A 13 4.37 10.34 10.19
C LYS A 13 3.46 10.51 8.98
N TRP A 14 3.05 11.75 8.72
CA TRP A 14 2.35 12.09 7.49
C TRP A 14 3.31 11.88 6.32
N THR A 15 2.83 11.29 5.25
CA THR A 15 3.60 11.07 4.03
C THR A 15 2.89 11.75 2.87
N GLY A 16 3.62 12.57 2.13
CA GLY A 16 3.08 13.30 0.98
C GLY A 16 4.18 13.93 0.16
N THR A 17 3.83 14.99 -0.56
CA THR A 17 4.73 15.79 -1.39
C THR A 17 4.86 17.20 -0.85
N GLU A 18 5.91 17.93 -1.22
CA GLU A 18 6.10 19.33 -0.82
C GLU A 18 4.90 20.21 -1.19
N SER A 19 4.27 19.95 -2.33
CA SER A 19 3.06 20.69 -2.76
C SER A 19 1.85 20.53 -1.84
N GLU A 20 1.85 19.53 -0.95
CA GLU A 20 0.80 19.30 0.02
C GLU A 20 1.13 19.90 1.41
N MET A 21 2.32 20.46 1.58
CA MET A 21 2.73 21.12 2.83
C MET A 21 2.01 22.46 3.02
N LYS A 22 1.78 22.85 4.27
CA LYS A 22 1.23 24.17 4.60
C LYS A 22 2.37 25.17 4.75
N GLN A 23 2.14 26.40 4.32
CA GLN A 23 3.06 27.49 4.61
C GLN A 23 2.72 28.11 5.98
N LYS A 24 3.75 28.41 6.76
CA LYS A 24 3.66 29.14 8.03
C LYS A 24 4.61 30.32 7.94
N LYS A 25 4.15 31.54 8.27
CA LYS A 25 5.04 32.70 8.35
C LYS A 25 6.11 32.49 9.40
N ASP A 26 7.32 32.92 9.07
CA ASP A 26 8.42 32.91 10.03
C ASP A 26 8.13 33.96 11.13
N PRO A 27 8.28 33.59 12.41
CA PRO A 27 8.01 34.50 13.52
C PRO A 27 9.05 35.62 13.65
N GLU A 28 10.28 35.41 13.19
CA GLU A 28 11.36 36.40 13.23
C GLU A 28 11.39 37.25 11.95
N PHE A 29 11.08 36.65 10.80
CA PHE A 29 11.12 37.32 9.49
C PHE A 29 9.73 37.35 8.82
N SER A 30 9.00 38.45 8.98
CA SER A 30 7.61 38.58 8.50
C SER A 30 7.39 38.39 6.99
N PHE A 31 8.46 38.47 6.20
CA PHE A 31 8.48 38.23 4.76
C PHE A 31 8.83 36.78 4.36
N ALA A 32 9.29 35.95 5.31
CA ALA A 32 9.69 34.58 5.07
C ALA A 32 8.57 33.59 5.47
N TYR A 33 8.59 32.41 4.83
CA TYR A 33 7.67 31.32 5.10
C TYR A 33 8.43 30.00 5.23
N THR A 34 7.99 29.18 6.16
CA THR A 34 8.46 27.80 6.33
C THR A 34 7.35 26.83 5.92
N TYR A 35 7.73 25.76 5.22
CA TYR A 35 6.82 24.68 4.89
C TYR A 35 6.73 23.71 6.06
N VAL A 36 5.51 23.49 6.53
CA VAL A 36 5.21 22.62 7.66
C VAL A 36 4.26 21.50 7.26
N CYS A 37 4.38 20.38 7.97
CA CYS A 37 3.51 19.24 7.84
C CYS A 37 2.03 19.66 7.97
N PRO A 38 1.17 19.31 7.01
CA PRO A 38 -0.22 19.77 7.01
C PRO A 38 -1.06 19.18 8.15
N LYS A 39 -0.59 18.07 8.74
CA LYS A 39 -1.28 17.31 9.79
C LYS A 39 -0.92 17.77 11.20
N CYS A 40 0.35 18.08 11.49
CA CYS A 40 0.80 18.42 12.85
C CYS A 40 1.60 19.72 12.97
N GLY A 41 1.88 20.41 11.86
CA GLY A 41 2.62 21.68 11.88
C GLY A 41 4.13 21.56 12.14
N ASN A 42 4.68 20.34 12.20
CA ASN A 42 6.12 20.10 12.29
C ASN A 42 6.83 20.53 11.00
N ASP A 43 7.98 21.18 11.11
CA ASP A 43 8.75 21.74 10.00
C ASP A 43 9.88 20.84 9.49
N THR A 44 10.20 19.76 10.22
CA THR A 44 11.21 18.78 9.82
C THR A 44 10.62 17.54 9.15
N TYR A 45 11.35 16.99 8.20
CA TYR A 45 10.92 15.85 7.40
C TYR A 45 12.09 14.98 6.93
N TYR A 46 11.78 13.75 6.59
CA TYR A 46 12.69 12.82 5.92
C TYR A 46 12.31 12.72 4.45
N GLU A 47 13.29 12.85 3.56
CA GLU A 47 13.10 12.51 2.16
C GLU A 47 12.98 10.99 1.99
N LEU A 48 11.91 10.55 1.35
CA LEU A 48 11.69 9.16 1.01
C LEU A 48 12.23 8.89 -0.39
N ALA A 49 13.13 7.91 -0.48
CA ALA A 49 13.70 7.47 -1.76
C ALA A 49 12.60 7.18 -2.78
N ALA A 50 12.74 7.77 -3.96
CA ALA A 50 11.83 7.54 -5.07
C ALA A 50 11.78 6.06 -5.44
N PRO A 51 10.59 5.52 -5.78
CA PRO A 51 10.49 4.17 -6.29
C PRO A 51 11.20 4.05 -7.64
N ILE A 52 11.77 2.88 -7.92
CA ILE A 52 12.33 2.51 -9.21
C ILE A 52 11.31 1.66 -9.99
N GLN A 53 11.42 1.66 -11.31
CA GLN A 53 10.60 0.80 -12.15
C GLN A 53 10.96 -0.67 -11.90
N CYS A 54 9.94 -1.52 -11.76
CA CYS A 54 10.12 -2.95 -11.54
C CYS A 54 8.89 -3.71 -12.03
N GLU A 55 9.06 -4.55 -13.04
CA GLU A 55 7.98 -5.31 -13.68
C GLU A 55 7.15 -6.13 -12.67
N ARG A 56 7.81 -6.78 -11.70
CA ARG A 56 7.11 -7.54 -10.66
C ARG A 56 6.27 -6.66 -9.75
N VAL A 57 6.71 -5.43 -9.48
CA VAL A 57 5.91 -4.45 -8.73
C VAL A 57 4.69 -4.05 -9.57
N ASP A 58 4.87 -3.88 -10.88
CA ASP A 58 3.76 -3.54 -11.80
C ASP A 58 2.71 -4.66 -11.85
N HIS A 59 3.13 -5.93 -11.91
CA HIS A 59 2.21 -7.08 -11.81
C HIS A 59 1.38 -7.05 -10.53
N ILE A 60 2.03 -6.81 -9.39
CA ILE A 60 1.33 -6.72 -8.11
C ILE A 60 0.40 -5.51 -8.06
N ASN A 61 0.81 -4.35 -8.57
CA ASN A 61 -0.04 -3.17 -8.60
C ASN A 61 -1.25 -3.36 -9.51
N GLN A 62 -1.13 -4.13 -10.59
CA GLN A 62 -2.29 -4.56 -11.38
C GLN A 62 -3.20 -5.50 -10.57
N LEU A 63 -2.63 -6.45 -9.84
CA LEU A 63 -3.39 -7.35 -8.99
C LEU A 63 -4.17 -6.60 -7.89
N ILE A 64 -3.54 -5.63 -7.23
CA ILE A 64 -4.19 -4.78 -6.22
C ILE A 64 -5.36 -4.02 -6.84
N LYS A 65 -5.20 -3.46 -8.04
CA LYS A 65 -6.29 -2.79 -8.77
C LYS A 65 -7.45 -3.74 -9.09
N ILE A 66 -7.15 -4.97 -9.51
CA ILE A 66 -8.18 -6.00 -9.72
C ILE A 66 -8.94 -6.22 -8.41
N ILE A 67 -8.26 -6.51 -7.30
CA ILE A 67 -8.89 -6.74 -5.99
C ILE A 67 -9.75 -5.54 -5.56
N ALA A 68 -9.24 -4.32 -5.72
CA ALA A 68 -9.92 -3.06 -5.41
C ALA A 68 -11.18 -2.81 -6.26
N SER A 69 -11.27 -3.42 -7.44
CA SER A 69 -12.43 -3.27 -8.33
C SER A 69 -13.63 -4.15 -7.97
N TYR A 70 -13.44 -5.14 -7.07
CA TYR A 70 -14.47 -6.12 -6.71
C TYR A 70 -15.01 -5.92 -5.28
N GLY A 71 -16.24 -6.39 -5.06
CA GLY A 71 -16.83 -6.52 -3.73
C GLY A 71 -16.74 -5.24 -2.89
N ARG A 72 -16.15 -5.35 -1.68
CA ARG A 72 -15.96 -4.24 -0.73
C ARG A 72 -14.79 -3.30 -1.09
N LYS A 73 -14.20 -3.45 -2.27
CA LYS A 73 -13.08 -2.64 -2.77
C LYS A 73 -11.90 -2.61 -1.81
N LEU A 74 -11.40 -3.79 -1.46
CA LEU A 74 -10.23 -3.88 -0.58
C LEU A 74 -9.03 -3.19 -1.23
N PHE A 75 -8.21 -2.51 -0.43
CA PHE A 75 -7.12 -1.64 -0.89
C PHE A 75 -7.56 -0.38 -1.64
N ASP A 76 -8.85 -0.01 -1.63
CA ASP A 76 -9.34 1.30 -2.09
C ASP A 76 -9.93 2.09 -0.91
N HIS A 77 -9.48 3.33 -0.77
CA HIS A 77 -10.14 4.33 0.06
C HIS A 77 -10.45 5.58 -0.75
N LYS A 78 -11.74 5.82 -1.01
CA LYS A 78 -12.25 7.01 -1.72
C LYS A 78 -11.57 7.24 -3.09
N GLY A 79 -11.31 6.17 -3.83
CA GLY A 79 -10.66 6.21 -5.15
C GLY A 79 -9.13 6.22 -5.10
N THR A 80 -8.54 6.25 -3.90
CA THR A 80 -7.11 6.04 -3.72
C THR A 80 -6.85 4.56 -3.54
N ILE A 81 -6.03 3.97 -4.41
CA ILE A 81 -5.69 2.54 -4.36
C ILE A 81 -4.30 2.37 -3.71
N ALA A 82 -4.15 1.32 -2.89
CA ALA A 82 -2.88 0.96 -2.28
C ALA A 82 -1.87 0.53 -3.36
N THR A 83 -0.58 0.70 -3.09
CA THR A 83 0.45 0.31 -4.06
C THR A 83 1.65 -0.33 -3.40
N MET A 84 2.32 -1.19 -4.15
CA MET A 84 3.64 -1.69 -3.82
C MET A 84 4.69 -0.86 -4.57
N GLU A 85 5.86 -0.75 -3.96
CA GLU A 85 6.99 -0.03 -4.50
C GLU A 85 8.29 -0.73 -4.18
N LYS A 86 9.29 -0.51 -5.02
CA LYS A 86 10.68 -0.90 -4.75
C LYS A 86 11.56 0.34 -4.83
N ASP A 87 12.45 0.53 -3.87
CA ASP A 87 13.44 1.61 -3.94
C ASP A 87 14.75 1.17 -4.61
N ALA A 88 15.63 2.14 -4.88
CA ALA A 88 16.93 1.88 -5.50
C ALA A 88 17.86 0.99 -4.64
N LYS A 89 17.61 0.89 -3.33
CA LYS A 89 18.35 -0.01 -2.41
C LYS A 89 17.74 -1.42 -2.38
N GLY A 90 16.72 -1.68 -3.20
CA GLY A 90 16.03 -2.96 -3.28
C GLY A 90 15.03 -3.22 -2.14
N LYS A 91 14.75 -2.24 -1.28
CA LYS A 91 13.71 -2.38 -0.26
C LYS A 91 12.34 -2.28 -0.92
N VAL A 92 11.41 -3.08 -0.42
CA VAL A 92 10.03 -3.12 -0.90
C VAL A 92 9.12 -2.50 0.14
N TRP A 93 8.22 -1.65 -0.34
CA TRP A 93 7.33 -0.85 0.46
C TRP A 93 5.88 -1.07 0.03
N PHE A 94 4.98 -1.03 1.00
CA PHE A 94 3.54 -0.96 0.78
C PHE A 94 3.07 0.45 1.12
N VAL A 95 2.35 1.10 0.21
CA VAL A 95 1.74 2.40 0.41
C VAL A 95 0.27 2.18 0.71
N ASP A 96 -0.09 2.39 1.97
CA ASP A 96 -1.44 2.19 2.48
C ASP A 96 -2.39 3.24 1.92
N GLU A 97 -3.56 2.83 1.45
CA GLU A 97 -4.48 3.71 0.73
C GLU A 97 -5.21 4.72 1.64
N TYR A 98 -5.49 4.33 2.89
CA TYR A 98 -6.17 5.18 3.87
C TYR A 98 -5.20 6.15 4.53
N THR A 99 -4.10 5.63 5.09
CA THR A 99 -3.16 6.44 5.86
C THR A 99 -2.11 7.12 4.99
N ARG A 100 -1.96 6.69 3.72
CA ARG A 100 -0.93 7.13 2.78
C ARG A 100 0.50 6.82 3.23
N ARG A 101 0.66 6.08 4.33
CA ARG A 101 1.98 5.75 4.90
C ARG A 101 2.70 4.75 4.03
N ARG A 102 4.01 4.95 3.92
CA ARG A 102 4.93 4.04 3.24
C ARG A 102 5.51 3.05 4.26
N ILE A 103 5.14 1.78 4.13
CA ILE A 103 5.38 0.73 5.12
C ILE A 103 6.45 -0.23 4.60
N TYR A 104 7.50 -0.46 5.38
CA TYR A 104 8.54 -1.42 5.01
C TYR A 104 8.08 -2.86 5.24
N VAL A 105 7.81 -3.59 4.16
CA VAL A 105 7.14 -4.90 4.22
C VAL A 105 8.02 -5.99 4.83
N ALA A 106 9.34 -5.90 4.68
CA ALA A 106 10.23 -6.92 5.26
C ALA A 106 10.33 -6.85 6.79
N TYR A 107 9.86 -5.76 7.42
CA TYR A 107 9.87 -5.63 8.87
C TYR A 107 8.87 -6.59 9.53
N LYS A 108 9.33 -7.42 10.46
CA LYS A 108 8.49 -8.44 11.11
C LYS A 108 7.65 -7.93 12.27
N GLY A 109 7.95 -6.75 12.80
CA GLY A 109 7.19 -6.15 13.89
C GLY A 109 5.84 -5.55 13.44
N LEU A 110 5.37 -4.56 14.20
CA LEU A 110 4.14 -3.85 13.90
C LEU A 110 4.32 -2.93 12.68
N TRP A 111 3.46 -3.09 11.67
CA TRP A 111 3.40 -2.19 10.52
C TRP A 111 2.60 -0.93 10.89
N LYS A 112 3.29 0.07 11.44
CA LYS A 112 2.68 1.34 11.82
C LYS A 112 2.09 2.03 10.58
N GLY A 113 0.78 2.22 10.55
CA GLY A 113 0.06 2.80 9.41
C GLY A 113 -0.71 1.79 8.57
N PHE A 114 -0.51 0.49 8.79
CA PHE A 114 -1.27 -0.52 8.08
C PHE A 114 -2.70 -0.53 8.62
N ASN A 115 -3.68 -0.23 7.77
CA ASN A 115 -5.06 -0.07 8.20
C ASN A 115 -5.87 -1.38 8.18
N HIS A 116 -5.33 -2.43 7.55
CA HIS A 116 -6.04 -3.68 7.30
C HIS A 116 -5.81 -4.75 8.38
N GLY A 117 -6.65 -5.79 8.35
CA GLY A 117 -6.52 -6.98 9.21
C GLY A 117 -5.43 -7.97 8.79
N GLY A 118 -5.15 -8.95 9.65
CA GLY A 118 -4.05 -9.92 9.48
C GLY A 118 -4.10 -10.72 8.17
N THR A 119 -5.29 -11.06 7.67
CA THR A 119 -5.43 -11.78 6.38
C THR A 119 -4.85 -10.97 5.21
N LEU A 120 -5.08 -9.65 5.19
CA LEU A 120 -4.55 -8.79 4.14
C LEU A 120 -3.08 -8.48 4.36
N ARG A 121 -2.62 -8.44 5.62
CA ARG A 121 -1.18 -8.40 5.90
C ARG A 121 -0.46 -9.59 5.27
N ASN A 122 -0.96 -10.81 5.49
CA ASN A 122 -0.37 -12.02 4.91
C ASN A 122 -0.34 -11.95 3.37
N LEU A 123 -1.40 -11.42 2.75
CA LEU A 123 -1.43 -11.23 1.31
C LEU A 123 -0.35 -10.24 0.83
N VAL A 124 -0.15 -9.12 1.55
CA VAL A 124 0.92 -8.16 1.25
C VAL A 124 2.32 -8.77 1.47
N GLU A 125 2.47 -9.67 2.44
CA GLU A 125 3.72 -10.42 2.61
C GLU A 125 3.99 -11.37 1.42
N GLU A 126 2.97 -12.00 0.86
CA GLU A 126 3.08 -12.82 -0.36
C GLU A 126 3.38 -11.96 -1.60
N PHE A 127 2.82 -10.74 -1.69
CA PHE A 127 3.21 -9.77 -2.72
C PHE A 127 4.70 -9.45 -2.64
N TYR A 128 5.21 -9.21 -1.44
CA TYR A 128 6.63 -8.99 -1.21
C TYR A 128 7.48 -10.21 -1.59
N ARG A 129 7.03 -11.42 -1.24
CA ARG A 129 7.71 -12.66 -1.63
C ARG A 129 7.83 -12.76 -3.14
N TYR A 130 6.74 -12.56 -3.89
CA TYR A 130 6.76 -12.55 -5.35
C TYR A 130 7.72 -11.49 -5.91
N ILE A 131 7.68 -10.24 -5.41
CA ILE A 131 8.59 -9.18 -5.88
C ILE A 131 10.05 -9.59 -5.68
N LYS A 132 10.37 -10.21 -4.54
CA LYS A 132 11.73 -10.62 -4.19
C LYS A 132 12.21 -11.85 -4.96
N THR A 133 11.41 -12.92 -5.00
CA THR A 133 11.85 -14.24 -5.49
C THR A 133 11.33 -14.57 -6.88
N GLY A 134 10.21 -13.97 -7.29
CA GLY A 134 9.46 -14.34 -8.49
C GLY A 134 8.51 -15.53 -8.28
N GLU A 135 8.44 -16.06 -7.06
CA GLU A 135 7.53 -17.16 -6.74
C GLU A 135 6.08 -16.68 -6.81
N GLN A 136 5.31 -17.26 -7.72
CA GLN A 136 3.94 -16.86 -7.99
C GLN A 136 3.02 -17.12 -6.81
N ILE A 137 2.07 -16.21 -6.63
CA ILE A 137 1.06 -16.24 -5.59
C ILE A 137 0.00 -17.29 -5.93
N ASP A 138 -0.28 -18.15 -4.97
CA ASP A 138 -1.38 -19.12 -5.07
C ASP A 138 -2.73 -18.39 -5.08
N ILE A 139 -3.52 -18.63 -6.13
CA ILE A 139 -4.82 -17.99 -6.33
C ILE A 139 -5.81 -18.23 -5.18
N ARG A 140 -5.64 -19.30 -4.40
CA ARG A 140 -6.50 -19.63 -3.24
C ARG A 140 -6.37 -18.61 -2.11
N LEU A 141 -5.24 -17.90 -2.03
CA LEU A 141 -5.03 -16.81 -1.07
C LEU A 141 -5.92 -15.59 -1.38
N ILE A 142 -6.36 -15.45 -2.62
CA ILE A 142 -7.28 -14.39 -3.03
C ILE A 142 -8.71 -14.84 -2.71
N GLY A 143 -9.39 -14.17 -1.77
CA GLY A 143 -10.73 -14.55 -1.33
C GLY A 143 -10.77 -15.91 -0.61
N LEU A 144 -9.86 -16.11 0.34
CA LEU A 144 -9.77 -17.33 1.16
C LEU A 144 -11.14 -17.79 1.67
N LYS A 145 -11.43 -19.09 1.54
CA LYS A 145 -12.65 -19.69 2.11
C LYS A 145 -12.68 -19.42 3.61
N GLY A 146 -13.83 -18.96 4.11
CA GLY A 146 -14.05 -18.77 5.53
C GLY A 146 -14.22 -20.09 6.25
N PHE A 147 -14.19 -20.03 7.59
CA PHE A 147 -14.50 -21.17 8.47
C PHE A 147 -16.00 -21.48 8.53
N ARG A 148 -16.84 -20.63 7.91
CA ARG A 148 -18.29 -20.80 7.90
C ARG A 148 -18.66 -21.87 6.88
N THR A 149 -19.64 -22.71 7.23
CA THR A 149 -20.15 -23.80 6.40
C THR A 149 -20.99 -23.33 5.21
N ASP A 150 -21.30 -22.03 5.14
CA ASP A 150 -22.09 -21.38 4.08
C ASP A 150 -21.30 -21.12 2.78
N GLY A 151 -20.02 -21.50 2.73
CA GLY A 151 -19.16 -21.26 1.56
C GLY A 151 -18.76 -19.80 1.38
N SER A 152 -19.00 -18.93 2.37
CA SER A 152 -18.51 -17.56 2.38
C SER A 152 -16.99 -17.51 2.46
N ASN A 153 -16.40 -16.43 1.94
CA ASN A 153 -14.97 -16.15 2.08
C ASN A 153 -14.72 -15.18 3.23
N ILE A 154 -13.50 -15.21 3.78
CA ILE A 154 -13.08 -14.34 4.89
C ILE A 154 -13.23 -12.85 4.55
N TRP A 155 -13.20 -12.50 3.25
CA TRP A 155 -13.34 -11.12 2.79
C TRP A 155 -14.80 -10.69 2.62
N GLY A 156 -15.77 -11.57 2.86
CA GLY A 156 -17.21 -11.27 2.76
C GLY A 156 -17.67 -10.93 1.35
N TYR A 157 -16.92 -11.32 0.31
CA TYR A 157 -17.32 -11.06 -1.08
C TYR A 157 -18.41 -12.03 -1.52
N PRO A 158 -19.31 -11.66 -2.45
CA PRO A 158 -20.19 -12.62 -3.09
C PRO A 158 -19.38 -13.73 -3.78
N PRO A 159 -19.80 -15.02 -3.73
CA PRO A 159 -19.06 -16.10 -4.37
C PRO A 159 -18.80 -15.88 -5.87
N LYS A 160 -19.77 -15.28 -6.58
CA LYS A 160 -19.64 -14.93 -8.00
C LYS A 160 -18.51 -13.93 -8.26
N ASP A 161 -18.31 -12.97 -7.36
CA ASP A 161 -17.27 -11.94 -7.49
C ASP A 161 -15.90 -12.54 -7.22
N VAL A 162 -15.77 -13.44 -6.23
CA VAL A 162 -14.51 -14.16 -5.97
C VAL A 162 -14.09 -14.99 -7.18
N VAL A 163 -15.02 -15.68 -7.82
CA VAL A 163 -14.71 -16.47 -9.04
C VAL A 163 -14.24 -15.58 -10.17
N LYS A 164 -14.91 -14.45 -10.43
CA LYS A 164 -14.51 -13.49 -11.47
C LYS A 164 -13.15 -12.85 -11.16
N MET A 165 -12.98 -12.36 -9.93
CA MET A 165 -11.73 -11.78 -9.44
C MET A 165 -10.56 -12.75 -9.60
N ARG A 166 -10.74 -14.04 -9.23
CA ARG A 166 -9.70 -15.06 -9.40
C ARG A 166 -9.37 -15.30 -10.86
N ARG A 167 -10.39 -15.39 -11.73
CA ARG A 167 -10.19 -15.54 -13.17
C ARG A 167 -9.39 -14.38 -13.76
N ASP A 168 -9.66 -13.15 -13.34
CA ASP A 168 -8.92 -11.98 -13.81
C ASP A 168 -7.50 -11.93 -13.24
N ALA A 169 -7.33 -12.26 -11.96
CA ALA A 169 -6.03 -12.33 -11.31
C ALA A 169 -5.12 -13.40 -11.95
N LEU A 170 -5.66 -14.54 -12.38
CA LEU A 170 -4.91 -15.60 -13.07
C LEU A 170 -4.36 -15.20 -14.44
N LYS A 171 -4.86 -14.11 -15.03
CA LYS A 171 -4.26 -13.55 -16.26
C LYS A 171 -2.93 -12.84 -15.98
N LEU A 172 -2.63 -12.52 -14.72
CA LEU A 172 -1.41 -11.82 -14.35
C LEU A 172 -0.25 -12.80 -14.11
N PRO A 173 0.99 -12.46 -14.52
CA PRO A 173 2.16 -13.33 -14.33
C PRO A 173 2.48 -13.64 -12.86
N CYS A 174 1.99 -12.82 -11.92
CA CYS A 174 2.23 -13.00 -10.50
C CYS A 174 1.36 -14.07 -9.84
N CYS A 175 0.35 -14.61 -10.53
CA CYS A 175 -0.58 -15.58 -9.97
C CYS A 175 -0.43 -16.94 -10.66
N LYS A 176 -0.70 -18.02 -9.91
CA LYS A 176 -0.77 -19.38 -10.44
C LYS A 176 -1.97 -20.13 -9.89
N GLU A 177 -2.44 -21.12 -10.66
CA GLU A 177 -3.31 -22.16 -10.14
C GLU A 177 -2.51 -23.11 -9.21
N TYR A 178 -3.24 -23.84 -8.37
CA TYR A 178 -2.66 -24.82 -7.46
C TYR A 178 -2.38 -26.14 -8.18
#